data_AF-A0A8T6FDB1-F1
#
_entry.id   AF-A0A8T6FDB1-F1
#
_cell.length_a   1.000
_cell.length_b   1.000
_cell.length_c   1.000
_cell.angle_alpha   90.00
_cell.angle_beta   90.00
_cell.angle_gamma   90.00
#
_symmetry.space_group_name_H-M   'P 1'
#
loop_
_entity.id
_entity.type
_entity.pdbx_description
1 polymer ?
#
loop_
_entity_poly.entity_id
_entity_poly.type
_entity_poly.pdbx_seq_one_letter_code
_entity_poly.pdbx_strand_id
1 'polypeptide(L)'
;MASPLVAPTLAVLAPPNNLLPDNAPYTFRATITGGNYDTFQTIWTLVSGPGSLVTGTGVYTPPTVTTDQQIVVQLNAIVGGNGNNAPSGTLTSAASPSITVTIRHFGPAIAPQVTINAPSAISESQTLQLTTSEEGGSYDIITRTWTKTGGGGSITVGGLYTPANVLIRESITVQVAVTVSGDGTTTVDRSTASTSATATFTVEAVSGVGDSTLQIGPTDASGALLNKSMRITQDLRGVGSAGFNLRVGTITPEEGQIVAVRMGNAGRVFVGLIRDADLQTRDEYPSWAVQAVSYRTFLDGRYLDVEVTGTKFLRDVVTEEIVPHLVNQDITLAPGVPRGPVVSSPGAEISWVKESIARMLDDLMERGEYYWRINENKQLVFGPYSVQAAPSVLQESNVLSMQTLKINKTQEDYANQVIIVGGRNDQGNRVEGTATDLDEVRARRAVEGGDGVHQYLERRNEIKTQTEAERVAQGILRRRGQIVTRISFATDEDGYQVGQNLTVNLPTYGETGSFLIERLTIRDLSRGKPRYTIHARSAGVLQNLGTYIRDLKKKQ
;
A
#
# COMPACT_ATOMS: atom_id res chain seq x y z
N MET A 1 96.26 5.17 -30.59
CA MET A 1 96.36 3.84 -29.96
C MET A 1 94.95 3.43 -29.57
N ALA A 2 94.48 2.25 -30.00
CA ALA A 2 93.16 1.76 -29.59
C ALA A 2 93.15 1.54 -28.07
N SER A 3 92.08 1.98 -27.40
CA SER A 3 91.88 1.75 -25.96
C SER A 3 91.76 0.25 -25.68
N PRO A 4 92.20 -0.24 -24.51
CA PRO A 4 92.14 -1.68 -24.21
C PRO A 4 90.72 -2.23 -24.31
N LEU A 5 90.60 -3.51 -24.66
CA LEU A 5 89.33 -4.22 -24.70
C LEU A 5 88.78 -4.32 -23.26
N VAL A 6 87.60 -3.77 -23.02
CA VAL A 6 86.94 -3.79 -21.70
C VAL A 6 85.60 -4.50 -21.84
N ALA A 7 85.39 -5.56 -21.06
CA ALA A 7 84.14 -6.30 -21.05
C ALA A 7 82.99 -5.45 -20.46
N PRO A 8 81.76 -5.54 -20.99
CA PRO A 8 80.60 -4.88 -20.41
C PRO A 8 80.16 -5.55 -19.10
N THR A 9 79.43 -4.80 -18.27
CA THR A 9 78.69 -5.36 -17.14
C THR A 9 77.34 -5.86 -17.64
N LEU A 10 76.99 -7.10 -17.29
CA LEU A 10 75.73 -7.75 -17.67
C LEU A 10 74.81 -7.93 -16.46
N ALA A 11 73.50 -7.76 -16.66
CA ALA A 11 72.50 -8.22 -15.71
C ALA A 11 71.28 -8.80 -16.44
N VAL A 12 70.76 -9.93 -15.95
CA VAL A 12 69.54 -10.55 -16.47
C VAL A 12 68.33 -9.85 -15.85
N LEU A 13 67.38 -9.44 -16.68
CA LEU A 13 66.13 -8.86 -16.23
C LEU A 13 65.16 -9.97 -15.81
N ALA A 14 64.71 -9.90 -14.56
CA ALA A 14 63.74 -10.82 -14.01
C ALA A 14 62.37 -10.72 -14.71
N PRO A 15 61.67 -11.85 -14.94
CA PRO A 15 60.25 -11.80 -15.23
C PRO A 15 59.46 -11.27 -14.03
N PRO A 16 58.22 -10.78 -14.23
CA PRO A 16 57.36 -10.36 -13.13
C PRO A 16 57.28 -11.45 -12.04
N ASN A 17 57.59 -11.05 -10.80
CA ASN A 17 57.61 -11.92 -9.61
C ASN A 17 58.50 -13.18 -9.70
N ASN A 18 59.47 -13.24 -10.63
CA ASN A 18 60.28 -14.44 -10.91
C ASN A 18 59.44 -15.68 -11.30
N LEU A 19 58.30 -15.47 -11.95
CA LEU A 19 57.38 -16.54 -12.35
C LEU A 19 57.25 -16.62 -13.87
N LEU A 20 57.17 -17.85 -14.38
CA LEU A 20 56.82 -18.14 -15.77
C LEU A 20 55.58 -19.05 -15.81
N PRO A 21 54.66 -18.81 -16.75
CA PRO A 21 53.62 -19.78 -17.06
C PRO A 21 54.26 -21.05 -17.64
N ASP A 22 53.61 -22.20 -17.41
CA ASP A 22 53.94 -23.39 -18.17
C ASP A 22 53.46 -23.22 -19.62
N ASN A 23 54.13 -23.89 -20.57
CA ASN A 23 53.73 -23.95 -21.97
C ASN A 23 53.59 -22.62 -22.77
N ALA A 24 54.06 -21.47 -22.26
CA ALA A 24 54.14 -20.22 -23.03
C ALA A 24 55.59 -19.70 -23.11
N PRO A 25 56.10 -19.41 -24.33
CA PRO A 25 57.48 -18.99 -24.50
C PRO A 25 57.74 -17.62 -23.87
N TYR A 26 58.88 -17.49 -23.18
CA TYR A 26 59.32 -16.24 -22.56
C TYR A 26 60.67 -15.82 -23.14
N THR A 27 60.82 -14.55 -23.49
CA THR A 27 62.10 -14.02 -23.98
C THR A 27 62.82 -13.31 -22.85
N PHE A 28 63.93 -13.89 -22.37
CA PHE A 28 64.79 -13.25 -21.40
C PHE A 28 65.45 -12.00 -22.00
N ARG A 29 65.53 -10.95 -21.18
CA ARG A 29 66.16 -9.69 -21.55
C ARG A 29 67.31 -9.40 -20.60
N ALA A 30 68.24 -8.57 -21.06
CA ALA A 30 69.40 -8.18 -20.28
C ALA A 30 69.63 -6.67 -20.36
N THR A 31 70.20 -6.11 -19.30
CA THR A 31 70.84 -4.81 -19.35
C THR A 31 72.33 -5.00 -19.57
N ILE A 32 72.88 -4.23 -20.51
CA ILE A 32 74.29 -4.24 -20.89
C ILE A 32 74.78 -2.81 -20.71
N THR A 33 75.77 -2.60 -19.83
CA THR A 33 76.26 -1.26 -19.51
C THR A 33 77.78 -1.22 -19.58
N GLY A 34 78.30 -0.17 -20.23
CA GLY A 34 79.75 0.05 -20.38
C GLY A 34 80.42 -0.92 -21.34
N GLY A 35 81.76 -0.99 -21.23
CA GLY A 35 82.63 -1.77 -22.10
C GLY A 35 83.20 -0.96 -23.28
N ASN A 36 84.24 -1.52 -23.90
CA ASN A 36 84.90 -0.97 -25.08
C ASN A 36 85.27 -2.14 -26.01
N TYR A 37 84.54 -2.29 -27.12
CA TYR A 37 84.61 -3.43 -28.04
C TYR A 37 84.04 -3.06 -29.42
N ASP A 38 84.40 -3.84 -30.45
CA ASP A 38 83.93 -3.65 -31.82
C ASP A 38 82.82 -4.65 -32.21
N THR A 39 82.86 -5.85 -31.63
CA THR A 39 81.85 -6.89 -31.83
C THR A 39 81.34 -7.39 -30.48
N PHE A 40 80.03 -7.68 -30.41
CA PHE A 40 79.37 -8.14 -29.20
C PHE A 40 78.35 -9.23 -29.54
N GLN A 41 78.43 -10.36 -28.84
CA GLN A 41 77.48 -11.46 -28.98
C GLN A 41 77.04 -11.96 -27.60
N THR A 42 75.74 -11.97 -27.35
CA THR A 42 75.15 -12.62 -26.17
C THR A 42 74.96 -14.11 -26.38
N ILE A 43 75.17 -14.88 -25.32
CA ILE A 43 74.99 -16.33 -25.27
C ILE A 43 74.15 -16.63 -24.03
N TRP A 44 72.94 -17.13 -24.26
CA TRP A 44 72.01 -17.55 -23.21
C TRP A 44 72.10 -19.06 -22.99
N THR A 45 72.24 -19.48 -21.73
CA THR A 45 72.35 -20.90 -21.37
C THR A 45 71.33 -21.26 -20.30
N LEU A 46 70.58 -22.35 -20.52
CA LEU A 46 69.78 -22.98 -19.47
C LEU A 46 70.72 -23.84 -18.64
N VAL A 47 71.00 -23.41 -17.41
CA VAL A 47 71.95 -24.06 -16.50
C VAL A 47 71.30 -25.24 -15.79
N SER A 48 70.02 -25.10 -15.41
CA SER A 48 69.25 -26.17 -14.78
C SER A 48 67.75 -25.98 -14.97
N GLY A 49 67.01 -27.06 -14.73
CA GLY A 49 65.56 -27.12 -14.84
C GLY A 49 65.08 -27.61 -16.21
N PRO A 50 63.78 -27.85 -16.37
CA PRO A 50 63.22 -28.46 -17.57
C PRO A 50 63.04 -27.42 -18.69
N GLY A 51 62.75 -27.85 -19.93
CA GLY A 51 62.45 -26.96 -21.06
C GLY A 51 63.60 -26.77 -22.04
N SER A 52 63.48 -25.76 -22.91
CA SER A 52 64.52 -25.44 -23.91
C SER A 52 64.75 -23.94 -24.02
N LEU A 53 66.00 -23.52 -24.25
CA LEU A 53 66.40 -22.12 -24.39
C LEU A 53 67.19 -21.93 -25.68
N VAL A 54 66.81 -20.96 -26.50
CA VAL A 54 67.53 -20.61 -27.72
C VAL A 54 68.72 -19.70 -27.39
N THR A 55 69.93 -20.23 -27.55
CA THR A 55 71.18 -19.62 -27.09
C THR A 55 71.46 -18.20 -27.63
N GLY A 56 71.01 -17.88 -28.85
CA GLY A 56 71.25 -16.56 -29.45
C GLY A 56 70.19 -15.50 -29.12
N THR A 57 68.96 -15.91 -28.79
CA THR A 57 67.82 -14.97 -28.65
C THR A 57 67.27 -14.89 -27.24
N GLY A 58 67.65 -15.81 -26.34
CA GLY A 58 67.11 -15.88 -24.98
C GLY A 58 65.65 -16.30 -24.92
N VAL A 59 65.09 -16.85 -26.01
CA VAL A 59 63.73 -17.39 -26.06
C VAL A 59 63.71 -18.73 -25.34
N TYR A 60 63.02 -18.79 -24.21
CA TYR A 60 62.80 -19.97 -23.41
C TYR A 60 61.41 -20.56 -23.70
N THR A 61 61.35 -21.85 -23.98
CA THR A 61 60.10 -22.61 -24.16
C THR A 61 59.95 -23.55 -22.95
N PRO A 62 59.04 -23.24 -22.01
CA PRO A 62 58.77 -24.12 -20.88
C PRO A 62 58.08 -25.40 -21.33
N PRO A 63 58.37 -26.55 -20.68
CA PRO A 63 57.54 -27.74 -20.84
C PRO A 63 56.26 -27.59 -20.01
N THR A 64 55.29 -28.46 -20.28
CA THR A 64 54.19 -28.70 -19.34
C THR A 64 54.75 -29.37 -18.09
N VAL A 65 54.45 -28.82 -16.92
CA VAL A 65 54.88 -29.35 -15.61
C VAL A 65 53.67 -29.71 -14.76
N THR A 66 53.81 -30.68 -13.86
CA THR A 66 52.73 -31.13 -12.95
C THR A 66 52.91 -30.64 -11.50
N THR A 67 53.98 -29.90 -11.24
CA THR A 67 54.30 -29.19 -9.99
C THR A 67 55.18 -27.99 -10.33
N ASP A 68 55.29 -27.01 -9.43
CA ASP A 68 56.23 -25.90 -9.60
C ASP A 68 57.67 -26.42 -9.81
N GLN A 69 58.35 -25.91 -10.84
CA GLN A 69 59.72 -26.29 -11.18
C GLN A 69 60.60 -25.06 -11.28
N GLN A 70 61.80 -25.11 -10.68
CA GLN A 70 62.78 -24.03 -10.81
C GLN A 70 63.66 -24.25 -12.03
N ILE A 71 63.95 -23.15 -12.73
CA ILE A 71 64.96 -23.09 -13.78
C ILE A 71 66.03 -22.07 -13.40
N VAL A 72 67.26 -22.30 -13.85
CA VAL A 72 68.34 -21.32 -13.75
C VAL A 72 68.81 -20.96 -15.14
N VAL A 73 68.75 -19.68 -15.48
CA VAL A 73 69.19 -19.16 -16.78
C VAL A 73 70.39 -18.26 -16.56
N GLN A 74 71.44 -18.47 -17.35
CA GLN A 74 72.68 -17.72 -17.31
C GLN A 74 72.92 -16.99 -18.62
N LEU A 75 73.42 -15.76 -18.52
CA LEU A 75 73.83 -14.95 -19.65
C LEU A 75 75.35 -14.82 -19.68
N ASN A 76 75.93 -15.05 -20.85
CA ASN A 76 77.32 -14.78 -21.16
C ASN A 76 77.41 -13.79 -22.32
N ALA A 77 78.51 -13.06 -22.45
CA ALA A 77 78.82 -12.30 -23.66
C ALA A 77 80.27 -12.49 -24.09
N ILE A 78 80.47 -12.61 -25.39
CA ILE A 78 81.78 -12.59 -26.04
C ILE A 78 81.95 -11.24 -26.72
N VAL A 79 83.06 -10.57 -26.43
CA VAL A 79 83.41 -9.29 -27.08
C VAL A 79 84.76 -9.37 -27.77
N GLY A 80 84.89 -8.65 -28.88
CA GLY A 80 86.08 -8.67 -29.72
C GLY A 80 86.49 -7.29 -30.22
N GLY A 81 87.79 -7.13 -30.50
CA GLY A 81 88.36 -5.96 -31.16
C GLY A 81 88.74 -6.25 -32.61
N ASN A 82 88.43 -5.32 -33.52
CA ASN A 82 88.83 -5.36 -34.93
C ASN A 82 89.74 -4.19 -35.33
N GLY A 83 90.13 -3.35 -34.36
CA GLY A 83 91.04 -2.23 -34.54
C GLY A 83 90.39 -0.85 -34.54
N ASN A 84 89.05 -0.76 -34.47
CA ASN A 84 88.33 0.52 -34.44
C ASN A 84 88.27 1.11 -33.03
N ASN A 85 87.61 0.42 -32.10
CA ASN A 85 87.47 0.83 -30.70
C ASN A 85 88.39 0.04 -29.77
N ALA A 86 88.77 -1.20 -30.13
CA ALA A 86 89.71 -2.05 -29.38
C ALA A 86 90.74 -2.74 -30.30
N PRO A 87 91.92 -3.15 -29.79
CA PRO A 87 92.97 -3.79 -30.60
C PRO A 87 92.49 -5.04 -31.34
N SER A 88 92.85 -5.13 -32.62
CA SER A 88 92.49 -6.26 -33.49
C SER A 88 93.00 -7.59 -32.95
N GLY A 89 92.16 -8.63 -32.96
CA GLY A 89 92.52 -10.00 -32.58
C GLY A 89 92.38 -10.32 -31.08
N THR A 90 91.86 -9.37 -30.29
CA THR A 90 91.60 -9.57 -28.86
C THR A 90 90.18 -10.08 -28.64
N LEU A 91 90.01 -11.15 -27.86
CA LEU A 91 88.71 -11.68 -27.41
C LEU A 91 88.68 -11.76 -25.89
N THR A 92 87.57 -11.37 -25.27
CA THR A 92 87.32 -11.61 -23.84
C THR A 92 85.85 -11.91 -23.58
N SER A 93 85.56 -12.55 -22.45
CA SER A 93 84.22 -12.84 -21.97
C SER A 93 83.83 -11.91 -20.82
N ALA A 94 82.58 -11.45 -20.81
CA ALA A 94 82.02 -10.72 -19.67
C ALA A 94 81.62 -11.66 -18.51
N ALA A 95 81.40 -11.09 -17.33
CA ALA A 95 80.87 -11.82 -16.17
C ALA A 95 79.52 -12.50 -16.51
N SER A 96 79.25 -13.64 -15.86
CA SER A 96 78.18 -14.56 -16.23
C SER A 96 77.00 -14.54 -15.23
N PRO A 97 76.14 -13.50 -15.20
CA PRO A 97 75.02 -13.44 -14.26
C PRO A 97 74.01 -14.56 -14.54
N SER A 98 73.45 -15.11 -13.47
CA SER A 98 72.37 -16.10 -13.52
C SER A 98 71.15 -15.64 -12.75
N ILE A 99 69.96 -16.06 -13.18
CA ILE A 99 68.70 -15.86 -12.48
C ILE A 99 67.99 -17.20 -12.28
N THR A 100 67.40 -17.36 -11.09
CA THR A 100 66.48 -18.47 -10.79
C THR A 100 65.04 -18.00 -10.97
N VAL A 101 64.26 -18.76 -11.72
CA VAL A 101 62.86 -18.46 -12.05
C VAL A 101 62.03 -19.72 -11.82
N THR A 102 60.80 -19.57 -11.35
CA THR A 102 59.89 -20.71 -11.13
C THR A 102 58.88 -20.80 -12.27
N ILE A 103 58.82 -21.94 -12.94
CA ILE A 103 57.67 -22.35 -13.76
C ILE A 103 56.58 -22.75 -12.78
N ARG A 104 55.47 -22.01 -12.78
CA ARG A 104 54.35 -22.32 -11.89
C ARG A 104 53.43 -23.36 -12.54
N HIS A 105 53.11 -24.42 -11.82
CA HIS A 105 52.06 -25.36 -12.19
C HIS A 105 50.72 -24.89 -11.62
N PHE A 106 49.69 -24.86 -12.45
CA PHE A 106 48.31 -24.61 -12.03
C PHE A 106 47.56 -25.96 -12.05
N GLY A 107 47.07 -26.39 -10.88
CA GLY A 107 46.33 -27.63 -10.71
C GLY A 107 44.87 -27.51 -11.18
N PRO A 108 44.06 -28.60 -11.11
CA PRO A 108 42.64 -28.53 -11.44
C PRO A 108 41.91 -27.55 -10.51
N ALA A 109 40.86 -26.90 -11.02
CA ALA A 109 40.04 -25.98 -10.28
C ALA A 109 39.41 -26.66 -9.06
N ILE A 110 39.65 -26.11 -7.87
CA ILE A 110 39.07 -26.56 -6.61
C ILE A 110 38.18 -25.42 -6.09
N ALA A 111 36.88 -25.69 -5.96
CA ALA A 111 35.95 -24.69 -5.45
C ALA A 111 36.22 -24.38 -3.97
N PRO A 112 36.16 -23.09 -3.55
CA PRO A 112 36.32 -22.71 -2.16
C PRO A 112 35.14 -23.24 -1.31
N GLN A 113 35.28 -23.24 0.02
CA GLN A 113 34.12 -23.24 0.89
C GLN A 113 33.52 -21.84 0.89
N VAL A 114 32.19 -21.72 0.75
CA VAL A 114 31.50 -20.43 0.68
C VAL A 114 30.46 -20.31 1.78
N THR A 115 30.41 -19.15 2.42
CA THR A 115 29.34 -18.77 3.37
C THR A 115 28.70 -17.46 2.93
N ILE A 116 27.38 -17.33 3.08
CA ILE A 116 26.65 -16.08 2.81
C ILE A 116 26.60 -15.25 4.09
N ASN A 117 27.05 -13.99 4.01
CA ASN A 117 26.92 -13.03 5.08
C ASN A 117 25.56 -12.31 4.95
N ALA A 118 24.57 -12.75 5.73
CA ALA A 118 23.25 -12.12 5.81
C ALA A 118 22.92 -11.76 7.28
N PRO A 119 22.26 -10.62 7.54
CA PRO A 119 21.72 -10.32 8.87
C PRO A 119 20.58 -11.29 9.23
N SER A 120 20.19 -11.34 10.51
CA SER A 120 19.04 -12.14 10.95
C SER A 120 17.69 -11.58 10.49
N ALA A 121 17.59 -10.25 10.33
CA ALA A 121 16.39 -9.56 9.87
C ALA A 121 16.71 -8.26 9.11
N ILE A 122 15.82 -7.88 8.19
CA ILE A 122 15.77 -6.56 7.53
C ILE A 122 14.32 -6.07 7.46
N SER A 123 14.13 -4.78 7.22
CA SER A 123 12.82 -4.19 6.95
C SER A 123 12.41 -4.31 5.48
N GLU A 124 11.10 -4.41 5.18
CA GLU A 124 10.60 -4.45 3.79
C GLU A 124 10.91 -3.18 2.96
N SER A 125 11.23 -2.06 3.62
CA SER A 125 11.65 -0.81 2.95
C SER A 125 13.15 -0.73 2.67
N GLN A 126 13.92 -1.73 3.12
CA GLN A 126 15.37 -1.73 3.04
C GLN A 126 15.87 -2.76 2.03
N THR A 127 16.66 -2.33 1.05
CA THR A 127 17.42 -3.23 0.18
C THR A 127 18.64 -3.80 0.92
N LEU A 128 18.94 -5.07 0.68
CA LEU A 128 20.07 -5.77 1.31
C LEU A 128 21.10 -6.20 0.26
N GLN A 129 22.34 -5.73 0.40
CA GLN A 129 23.46 -6.21 -0.40
C GLN A 129 24.07 -7.45 0.28
N LEU A 130 23.92 -8.62 -0.35
CA LEU A 130 24.50 -9.86 0.16
C LEU A 130 25.97 -9.97 -0.28
N THR A 131 26.80 -10.52 0.60
CA THR A 131 28.22 -10.78 0.33
C THR A 131 28.57 -12.22 0.72
N THR A 132 29.66 -12.74 0.15
CA THR A 132 30.20 -14.06 0.49
C THR A 132 31.52 -13.95 1.22
N SER A 133 31.78 -14.92 2.10
CA SER A 133 33.11 -15.21 2.63
C SER A 133 33.58 -16.54 2.04
N GLU A 134 34.79 -16.58 1.50
CA GLU A 134 35.35 -17.73 0.79
C GLU A 134 36.66 -18.16 1.45
N GLU A 135 36.80 -19.46 1.71
CA GLU A 135 38.00 -20.05 2.35
C GLU A 135 38.49 -21.25 1.56
N GLY A 136 39.81 -21.31 1.30
CA GLY A 136 40.44 -22.34 0.48
C GLY A 136 40.15 -22.21 -1.02
N GLY A 137 40.39 -23.28 -1.77
CA GLY A 137 40.22 -23.34 -3.23
C GLY A 137 41.46 -22.98 -4.04
N SER A 138 41.43 -23.28 -5.34
CA SER A 138 42.46 -22.95 -6.34
C SER A 138 41.79 -22.77 -7.70
N TYR A 139 41.91 -21.59 -8.30
CA TYR A 139 41.20 -21.20 -9.53
C TYR A 139 41.70 -19.87 -10.10
N ASP A 140 41.41 -19.60 -11.38
CA ASP A 140 41.74 -18.34 -12.05
C ASP A 140 40.53 -17.41 -12.13
N ILE A 141 39.36 -17.96 -12.48
CA ILE A 141 38.11 -17.22 -12.62
C ILE A 141 37.11 -17.75 -11.60
N ILE A 142 36.42 -16.81 -10.94
CA ILE A 142 35.29 -17.10 -10.05
C ILE A 142 34.04 -16.36 -10.51
N THR A 143 32.95 -17.10 -10.67
CA THR A 143 31.64 -16.57 -11.05
C THR A 143 30.63 -16.89 -9.96
N ARG A 144 29.89 -15.86 -9.52
CA ARG A 144 28.84 -15.97 -8.49
C ARG A 144 27.48 -15.79 -9.13
N THR A 145 26.60 -16.74 -8.90
CA THR A 145 25.21 -16.67 -9.34
C THR A 145 24.31 -16.70 -8.12
N TRP A 146 23.57 -15.62 -7.91
CA TRP A 146 22.63 -15.50 -6.80
C TRP A 146 21.23 -15.90 -7.25
N THR A 147 20.58 -16.72 -6.43
CA THR A 147 19.21 -17.18 -6.67
C THR A 147 18.41 -17.11 -5.39
N LYS A 148 17.19 -16.57 -5.47
CA LYS A 148 16.21 -16.69 -4.38
C LYS A 148 15.51 -18.05 -4.53
N THR A 149 15.55 -18.86 -3.48
CA THR A 149 14.98 -20.20 -3.47
C THR A 149 13.73 -20.32 -2.59
N GLY A 150 13.45 -19.32 -1.74
CA GLY A 150 12.23 -19.25 -0.92
C GLY A 150 11.84 -17.84 -0.49
N GLY A 151 10.55 -17.60 -0.27
CA GLY A 151 9.98 -16.31 0.16
C GLY A 151 9.70 -15.30 -0.97
N GLY A 152 9.21 -14.11 -0.63
CA GLY A 152 8.94 -12.96 -1.51
C GLY A 152 10.18 -12.24 -2.05
N GLY A 153 9.99 -11.14 -2.79
CA GLY A 153 11.06 -10.26 -3.26
C GLY A 153 11.83 -10.75 -4.50
N SER A 154 12.86 -9.98 -4.85
CA SER A 154 13.72 -10.22 -6.01
C SER A 154 15.20 -10.07 -5.65
N ILE A 155 16.07 -10.80 -6.35
CA ILE A 155 17.52 -10.72 -6.20
C ILE A 155 18.18 -10.51 -7.56
N THR A 156 19.16 -9.61 -7.62
CA THR A 156 19.92 -9.36 -8.84
C THR A 156 21.12 -10.31 -8.96
N VAL A 157 21.71 -10.38 -10.15
CA VAL A 157 22.93 -11.17 -10.41
C VAL A 157 24.10 -10.74 -9.49
N GLY A 158 24.13 -9.48 -9.06
CA GLY A 158 25.13 -8.94 -8.13
C GLY A 158 24.82 -9.14 -6.63
N GLY A 159 23.78 -9.90 -6.27
CA GLY A 159 23.45 -10.18 -4.87
C GLY A 159 22.70 -9.06 -4.14
N LEU A 160 22.21 -8.03 -4.85
CA LEU A 160 21.29 -7.05 -4.26
C LEU A 160 19.89 -7.66 -4.15
N TYR A 161 19.43 -7.88 -2.92
CA TYR A 161 18.08 -8.31 -2.61
C TYR A 161 17.17 -7.09 -2.37
N THR A 162 16.06 -7.06 -3.09
CA THR A 162 14.97 -6.09 -2.90
C THR A 162 13.75 -6.82 -2.36
N PRO A 163 13.31 -6.51 -1.12
CA PRO A 163 12.15 -7.15 -0.54
C PRO A 163 10.89 -6.95 -1.38
N ALA A 164 10.01 -7.95 -1.38
CA ALA A 164 8.62 -7.68 -1.70
C ALA A 164 7.95 -7.09 -0.47
N ASN A 165 6.82 -6.46 -0.72
CA ASN A 165 5.85 -6.06 0.28
C ASN A 165 5.40 -7.29 1.10
N VAL A 166 5.77 -7.35 2.38
CA VAL A 166 5.40 -8.45 3.30
C VAL A 166 4.29 -8.01 4.26
N LEU A 167 3.40 -8.94 4.62
CA LEU A 167 2.21 -8.67 5.46
C LEU A 167 2.41 -9.08 6.93
N ILE A 168 3.35 -9.99 7.17
CA ILE A 168 3.87 -10.46 8.45
C ILE A 168 5.35 -10.80 8.25
N ARG A 169 6.10 -11.03 9.33
CA ARG A 169 7.50 -11.48 9.23
C ARG A 169 7.59 -12.69 8.29
N GLU A 170 8.29 -12.52 7.18
CA GLU A 170 8.45 -13.55 6.16
C GLU A 170 9.87 -14.09 6.20
N SER A 171 10.03 -15.42 6.14
CA SER A 171 11.34 -16.05 6.03
C SER A 171 11.77 -16.09 4.57
N ILE A 172 12.92 -15.52 4.27
CA ILE A 172 13.50 -15.49 2.92
C ILE A 172 14.69 -16.41 2.89
N THR A 173 14.78 -17.25 1.84
CA THR A 173 15.90 -18.15 1.63
C THR A 173 16.60 -17.81 0.31
N VAL A 174 17.90 -17.55 0.41
CA VAL A 174 18.76 -17.21 -0.73
C VAL A 174 19.88 -18.21 -0.85
N GLN A 175 20.29 -18.50 -2.08
CA GLN A 175 21.38 -19.39 -2.40
C GLN A 175 22.38 -18.65 -3.31
N VAL A 176 23.66 -18.92 -3.10
CA VAL A 176 24.73 -18.53 -4.01
C VAL A 176 25.37 -19.79 -4.57
N ALA A 177 25.45 -19.87 -5.89
CA ALA A 177 26.26 -20.86 -6.59
C ALA A 177 27.56 -20.20 -7.03
N VAL A 178 28.68 -20.76 -6.59
CA VAL A 178 30.02 -20.31 -6.98
C VAL A 178 30.59 -21.32 -7.95
N THR A 179 30.85 -20.89 -9.18
CA THR A 179 31.55 -21.69 -10.18
C THR A 179 32.94 -21.11 -10.38
N VAL A 180 33.94 -21.97 -10.29
CA VAL A 180 35.33 -21.63 -10.54
C VAL A 180 35.84 -22.38 -11.76
N SER A 181 36.73 -21.75 -12.53
CA SER A 181 37.42 -22.38 -13.64
C SER A 181 38.92 -22.10 -13.59
N GLY A 182 39.70 -23.10 -13.97
CA GLY A 182 41.08 -22.90 -14.43
C GLY A 182 41.05 -22.56 -15.91
N ASP A 183 41.71 -21.48 -16.30
CA ASP A 183 41.74 -21.02 -17.70
C ASP A 183 43.04 -21.37 -18.42
N GLY A 184 43.91 -22.13 -17.78
CA GLY A 184 45.22 -22.37 -18.34
C GLY A 184 45.21 -23.32 -19.54
N THR A 185 46.40 -23.45 -20.12
CA THR A 185 46.54 -23.87 -21.52
C THR A 185 46.41 -25.37 -21.75
N THR A 186 46.32 -26.18 -20.67
CA THR A 186 46.24 -27.64 -20.73
C THR A 186 44.80 -28.16 -20.56
N THR A 187 44.52 -29.40 -20.97
CA THR A 187 43.21 -30.03 -20.77
C THR A 187 42.92 -30.39 -19.31
N VAL A 188 43.94 -30.41 -18.45
CA VAL A 188 43.80 -30.62 -16.99
C VAL A 188 43.40 -29.32 -16.29
N ASP A 189 43.84 -28.19 -16.84
CA ASP A 189 43.58 -26.84 -16.33
C ASP A 189 42.18 -26.32 -16.71
N ARG A 190 41.65 -26.71 -17.88
CA ARG A 190 40.25 -26.44 -18.32
C ARG A 190 39.16 -27.19 -17.53
N SER A 191 39.31 -27.23 -16.22
CA SER A 191 38.40 -27.85 -15.29
C SER A 191 37.48 -26.79 -14.68
N THR A 192 36.24 -27.18 -14.40
CA THR A 192 35.28 -26.36 -13.66
C THR A 192 34.93 -27.07 -12.37
N ALA A 193 34.92 -26.35 -11.26
CA ALA A 193 34.39 -26.84 -9.99
C ALA A 193 33.33 -25.88 -9.45
N SER A 194 32.39 -26.40 -8.67
CA SER A 194 31.31 -25.59 -8.13
C SER A 194 31.02 -25.93 -6.68
N THR A 195 30.68 -24.90 -5.91
CA THR A 195 30.13 -25.03 -4.55
C THR A 195 28.86 -24.19 -4.43
N SER A 196 28.07 -24.41 -3.39
CA SER A 196 26.93 -23.54 -3.09
C SER A 196 26.70 -23.40 -1.60
N ALA A 197 26.14 -22.25 -1.20
CA ALA A 197 25.66 -22.02 0.16
C ALA A 197 24.28 -21.41 0.16
N THR A 198 23.56 -21.64 1.26
CA THR A 198 22.21 -21.13 1.50
C THR A 198 22.20 -20.34 2.80
N ALA A 199 21.49 -19.21 2.82
CA ALA A 199 21.22 -18.45 4.04
C ALA A 199 19.73 -18.10 4.12
N THR A 200 19.27 -17.97 5.37
CA THR A 200 17.90 -17.57 5.68
C THR A 200 17.93 -16.35 6.59
N PHE A 201 17.12 -15.36 6.26
CA PHE A 201 16.87 -14.18 7.08
C PHE A 201 15.39 -13.82 7.02
N THR A 202 14.96 -12.91 7.89
CA THR A 202 13.55 -12.49 7.93
C THR A 202 13.36 -11.08 7.38
N VAL A 203 12.26 -10.87 6.66
CA VAL A 203 11.79 -9.53 6.27
C VAL A 203 10.63 -9.16 7.18
N GLU A 204 10.76 -8.03 7.87
CA GLU A 204 9.72 -7.51 8.74
C GLU A 204 8.94 -6.39 8.03
N ALA A 205 7.61 -6.40 8.21
CA ALA A 205 6.74 -5.35 7.70
C ALA A 205 7.07 -4.00 8.38
N VAL A 206 7.01 -2.90 7.64
CA VAL A 206 7.10 -1.57 8.24
C VAL A 206 5.70 -1.15 8.68
N SER A 207 5.45 -1.08 9.99
CA SER A 207 4.28 -0.37 10.50
C SER A 207 4.49 1.13 10.23
N GLY A 208 3.75 1.68 9.25
CA GLY A 208 3.93 3.04 8.76
C GLY A 208 2.74 3.93 9.10
N VAL A 209 3.03 5.19 9.44
CA VAL A 209 2.03 6.26 9.59
C VAL A 209 1.12 6.29 8.36
N GLY A 210 -0.17 6.02 8.56
CA GLY A 210 -1.16 5.77 7.50
C GLY A 210 -1.84 4.41 7.60
N ASP A 211 -1.38 3.51 8.48
CA ASP A 211 -2.05 2.24 8.74
C ASP A 211 -3.37 2.41 9.52
N SER A 212 -4.34 1.55 9.21
CA SER A 212 -5.61 1.50 9.94
C SER A 212 -5.37 1.06 11.38
N THR A 213 -5.52 1.97 12.34
CA THR A 213 -5.37 1.64 13.76
C THR A 213 -6.71 1.25 14.38
N LEU A 214 -6.69 0.24 15.23
CA LEU A 214 -7.84 -0.20 16.01
C LEU A 214 -7.52 -0.11 17.50
N GLN A 215 -8.34 0.63 18.24
CA GLN A 215 -8.27 0.70 19.69
C GLN A 215 -9.52 0.06 20.28
N ILE A 216 -9.34 -0.80 21.28
CA ILE A 216 -10.43 -1.42 22.07
C ILE A 216 -10.18 -1.13 23.54
N GLY A 217 -11.05 -0.32 24.14
CA GLY A 217 -10.85 0.23 25.47
C GLY A 217 -9.52 1.01 25.56
N PRO A 218 -8.66 0.73 26.56
CA PRO A 218 -7.34 1.35 26.66
C PRO A 218 -6.28 0.68 25.75
N THR A 219 -6.59 -0.45 25.11
CA THR A 219 -5.60 -1.29 24.43
C THR A 219 -5.55 -1.00 22.93
N ASP A 220 -4.34 -0.87 22.39
CA ASP A 220 -4.12 -0.88 20.95
C ASP A 220 -4.22 -2.32 20.42
N ALA A 221 -5.27 -2.58 19.63
CA ALA A 221 -5.58 -3.87 19.02
C ALA A 221 -5.19 -3.92 17.53
N SER A 222 -4.45 -2.92 17.02
CA SER A 222 -4.09 -2.83 15.59
C SER A 222 -3.32 -4.04 15.10
N GLY A 223 -2.39 -4.58 15.91
CA GLY A 223 -1.64 -5.79 15.58
C GLY A 223 -2.45 -7.09 15.62
N ALA A 224 -3.62 -7.08 16.28
CA ALA A 224 -4.51 -8.23 16.37
C ALA A 224 -5.50 -8.29 15.20
N LEU A 225 -5.78 -7.15 14.57
CA LEU A 225 -6.73 -7.03 13.47
C LEU A 225 -6.33 -7.92 12.29
N LEU A 226 -7.25 -8.77 11.84
CA LEU A 226 -7.08 -9.56 10.63
C LEU A 226 -7.23 -8.67 9.40
N ASN A 227 -6.27 -8.80 8.48
CA ASN A 227 -6.21 -8.03 7.24
C ASN A 227 -7.52 -8.16 6.43
N LYS A 228 -8.01 -7.04 5.88
CA LYS A 228 -9.25 -6.98 5.06
C LYS A 228 -10.53 -7.42 5.78
N SER A 229 -10.48 -7.64 7.10
CA SER A 229 -11.67 -8.01 7.86
C SER A 229 -12.52 -6.79 8.23
N MET A 230 -11.92 -5.59 8.25
CA MET A 230 -12.61 -4.40 8.73
C MET A 230 -13.59 -3.84 7.71
N ARG A 231 -14.82 -3.64 8.18
CA ARG A 231 -15.90 -3.01 7.43
C ARG A 231 -16.70 -2.09 8.35
N ILE A 232 -16.79 -0.82 7.97
CA ILE A 232 -17.61 0.18 8.64
C ILE A 232 -18.78 0.55 7.72
N THR A 233 -19.97 0.70 8.28
CA THR A 233 -21.15 1.21 7.57
C THR A 233 -21.73 2.38 8.35
N GLN A 234 -22.08 3.46 7.66
CA GLN A 234 -22.73 4.65 8.22
C GLN A 234 -23.89 5.06 7.32
N ASP A 235 -24.96 5.60 7.92
CA ASP A 235 -26.13 6.09 7.18
C ASP A 235 -26.67 7.43 7.73
N LEU A 236 -27.58 8.08 6.97
CA LEU A 236 -28.15 9.38 7.33
C LEU A 236 -29.01 9.36 8.59
N ARG A 237 -29.41 8.17 9.03
CA ARG A 237 -30.14 8.04 10.29
C ARG A 237 -29.18 8.25 11.46
N GLY A 238 -27.87 8.22 11.23
CA GLY A 238 -26.86 8.24 12.28
C GLY A 238 -26.61 6.85 12.86
N VAL A 239 -27.12 5.78 12.22
CA VAL A 239 -26.74 4.41 12.59
C VAL A 239 -25.39 4.12 11.96
N GLY A 240 -24.40 3.82 12.80
CA GLY A 240 -23.11 3.30 12.37
C GLY A 240 -22.86 1.90 12.94
N SER A 241 -22.19 1.05 12.16
CA SER A 241 -21.64 -0.21 12.65
C SER A 241 -20.23 -0.44 12.11
N ALA A 242 -19.42 -1.17 12.86
CA ALA A 242 -18.12 -1.64 12.45
C ALA A 242 -18.02 -3.14 12.74
N GLY A 243 -17.66 -3.93 11.74
CA GLY A 243 -17.33 -5.34 11.89
C GLY A 243 -15.87 -5.59 11.54
N PHE A 244 -15.19 -6.44 12.30
CA PHE A 244 -13.81 -6.82 12.06
C PHE A 244 -13.48 -8.13 12.78
N ASN A 245 -12.40 -8.80 12.36
CA ASN A 245 -11.94 -10.01 12.99
C ASN A 245 -10.59 -9.80 13.69
N LEU A 246 -10.39 -10.39 14.86
CA LEU A 246 -9.15 -10.30 15.63
C LEU A 246 -8.51 -11.68 15.81
N ARG A 247 -7.18 -11.73 15.79
CA ARG A 247 -6.42 -12.90 16.24
C ARG A 247 -6.66 -13.10 17.74
N VAL A 248 -6.87 -14.35 18.13
CA VAL A 248 -6.93 -14.72 19.54
C VAL A 248 -5.54 -14.51 20.18
N GLY A 249 -5.52 -13.96 21.40
CA GLY A 249 -4.34 -13.84 22.24
C GLY A 249 -3.95 -12.41 22.60
N THR A 250 -4.01 -11.46 21.65
CA THR A 250 -3.62 -10.06 21.93
C THR A 250 -4.63 -9.35 22.82
N ILE A 251 -5.92 -9.64 22.64
CA ILE A 251 -7.02 -9.06 23.40
C ILE A 251 -8.19 -10.04 23.42
N THR A 252 -8.95 -10.03 24.51
CA THR A 252 -10.27 -10.64 24.59
C THR A 252 -11.31 -9.53 24.49
N PRO A 253 -12.00 -9.37 23.35
CA PRO A 253 -13.05 -8.37 23.20
C PRO A 253 -14.24 -8.70 24.10
N GLU A 254 -14.76 -7.71 24.80
CA GLU A 254 -15.94 -7.84 25.66
C GLU A 254 -17.04 -6.87 25.23
N GLU A 255 -18.30 -7.29 25.38
CA GLU A 255 -19.46 -6.43 25.13
C GLU A 255 -19.38 -5.16 25.97
N GLY A 256 -19.74 -4.02 25.36
CA GLY A 256 -19.69 -2.71 25.99
C GLY A 256 -18.32 -2.01 25.99
N GLN A 257 -17.24 -2.69 25.56
CA GLN A 257 -15.95 -2.02 25.39
C GLN A 257 -16.01 -0.99 24.26
N ILE A 258 -15.34 0.15 24.46
CA ILE A 258 -15.25 1.21 23.44
C ILE A 258 -14.35 0.74 22.30
N VAL A 259 -14.81 0.91 21.07
CA VAL A 259 -14.00 0.71 19.86
C VAL A 259 -13.76 2.05 19.19
N ALA A 260 -12.52 2.34 18.84
CA ALA A 260 -12.16 3.47 18.00
C ALA A 260 -11.30 3.00 16.82
N VAL A 261 -11.71 3.39 15.61
CA VAL A 261 -11.01 3.06 14.37
C VAL A 261 -10.48 4.33 13.72
N ARG A 262 -9.24 4.27 13.26
CA ARG A 262 -8.67 5.21 12.28
C ARG A 262 -8.28 4.42 11.03
N MET A 263 -8.41 5.01 9.86
CA MET A 263 -8.03 4.39 8.59
C MET A 263 -7.30 5.39 7.71
N GLY A 264 -6.16 5.01 7.15
CA GLY A 264 -5.41 5.89 6.26
C GLY A 264 -4.89 7.15 6.95
N ASN A 265 -4.87 8.24 6.19
CA ASN A 265 -4.58 9.57 6.69
C ASN A 265 -5.82 10.27 7.28
N ALA A 266 -6.99 9.63 7.17
CA ALA A 266 -8.20 10.15 7.78
C ALA A 266 -8.08 10.09 9.31
N GLY A 267 -8.76 11.01 9.99
CA GLY A 267 -8.90 10.96 11.45
C GLY A 267 -9.65 9.70 11.92
N ARG A 268 -10.26 9.77 13.12
CA ARG A 268 -11.16 8.68 13.55
C ARG A 268 -12.30 8.57 12.53
N VAL A 269 -12.53 7.37 12.01
CA VAL A 269 -13.58 7.08 11.02
C VAL A 269 -14.78 6.39 11.66
N PHE A 270 -14.59 5.76 12.82
CA PHE A 270 -15.65 5.14 13.61
C PHE A 270 -15.28 5.15 15.08
N VAL A 271 -16.26 5.47 15.94
CA VAL A 271 -16.18 5.24 17.38
C VAL A 271 -17.52 4.70 17.87
N GLY A 272 -17.49 3.69 18.72
CA GLY A 272 -18.68 2.99 19.18
C GLY A 272 -18.39 2.03 20.31
N LEU A 273 -19.29 1.08 20.52
CA LEU A 273 -19.14 0.00 21.49
C LEU A 273 -19.18 -1.36 20.80
N ILE A 274 -18.46 -2.32 21.35
CA ILE A 274 -18.68 -3.74 21.03
C ILE A 274 -20.09 -4.11 21.47
N ARG A 275 -20.87 -4.62 20.54
CA ARG A 275 -22.18 -5.22 20.78
C ARG A 275 -22.09 -6.73 20.90
N ASP A 276 -21.21 -7.32 20.09
CA ASP A 276 -21.09 -8.77 20.00
C ASP A 276 -19.65 -9.16 19.65
N ALA A 277 -19.19 -10.30 20.18
CA ALA A 277 -17.86 -10.83 19.96
C ALA A 277 -17.88 -12.36 20.01
N ASP A 278 -17.87 -12.98 18.84
CA ASP A 278 -17.95 -14.43 18.69
C ASP A 278 -16.57 -15.05 18.46
N LEU A 279 -16.22 -16.07 19.24
CA LEU A 279 -15.03 -16.88 18.96
C LEU A 279 -15.34 -17.86 17.82
N GLN A 280 -14.60 -17.76 16.73
CA GLN A 280 -14.74 -18.60 15.54
C GLN A 280 -13.49 -19.45 15.31
N THR A 281 -13.69 -20.73 14.98
CA THR A 281 -12.63 -21.72 14.71
C THR A 281 -12.60 -22.17 13.24
N ARG A 282 -13.25 -21.42 12.34
CA ARG A 282 -13.54 -21.87 10.97
C ARG A 282 -12.34 -21.79 10.01
N ASP A 283 -11.28 -21.07 10.39
CA ASP A 283 -10.05 -20.90 9.61
C ASP A 283 -8.86 -21.64 10.26
N GLU A 284 -7.70 -21.66 9.59
CA GLU A 284 -6.44 -22.28 10.06
C GLU A 284 -6.01 -21.79 11.45
N TYR A 285 -6.54 -20.65 11.92
CA TYR A 285 -6.33 -20.10 13.26
C TYR A 285 -7.64 -19.60 13.88
N PRO A 286 -7.86 -19.78 15.19
CA PRO A 286 -9.03 -19.23 15.87
C PRO A 286 -9.01 -17.70 15.86
N SER A 287 -10.17 -17.08 15.68
CA SER A 287 -10.33 -15.62 15.62
C SER A 287 -11.61 -15.14 16.29
N TRP A 288 -11.60 -13.91 16.80
CA TRP A 288 -12.81 -13.24 17.28
C TRP A 288 -13.47 -12.49 16.13
N ALA A 289 -14.74 -12.75 15.84
CA ALA A 289 -15.57 -11.92 14.97
C ALA A 289 -16.30 -10.89 15.83
N VAL A 290 -15.90 -9.62 15.70
CA VAL A 290 -16.39 -8.53 16.54
C VAL A 290 -17.35 -7.66 15.74
N GLN A 291 -18.49 -7.33 16.35
CA GLN A 291 -19.43 -6.34 15.85
C GLN A 291 -19.55 -5.20 16.85
N ALA A 292 -19.33 -3.98 16.36
CA ALA A 292 -19.47 -2.75 17.11
C ALA A 292 -20.56 -1.85 16.51
N VAL A 293 -21.22 -1.09 17.37
CA VAL A 293 -22.29 -0.15 17.01
C VAL A 293 -21.95 1.26 17.47
N SER A 294 -22.40 2.26 16.71
CA SER A 294 -22.22 3.67 17.06
C SER A 294 -22.92 4.04 18.37
N TYR A 295 -22.48 5.13 19.00
CA TYR A 295 -23.12 5.65 20.22
C TYR A 295 -24.60 6.01 20.09
N ARG A 296 -25.15 6.10 18.87
CA ARG A 296 -26.59 6.26 18.66
C ARG A 296 -27.40 5.19 19.38
N THR A 297 -26.91 3.95 19.44
CA THR A 297 -27.64 2.82 20.06
C THR A 297 -27.90 3.05 21.56
N PHE A 298 -27.08 3.84 22.26
CA PHE A 298 -27.38 4.22 23.64
C PHE A 298 -28.65 5.05 23.77
N LEU A 299 -28.97 5.84 22.76
CA LEU A 299 -30.12 6.73 22.74
C LEU A 299 -31.41 5.99 22.39
N ASP A 300 -31.32 4.88 21.67
CA ASP A 300 -32.46 4.00 21.37
C ASP A 300 -33.00 3.30 22.63
N GLY A 301 -32.11 3.01 23.60
CA GLY A 301 -32.46 2.35 24.87
C GLY A 301 -32.83 3.28 26.02
N ARG A 302 -32.80 4.60 25.83
CA ARG A 302 -33.09 5.59 26.88
C ARG A 302 -34.40 6.30 26.60
N TYR A 303 -35.33 6.22 27.54
CA TYR A 303 -36.68 6.77 27.41
C TYR A 303 -36.86 7.96 28.33
N LEU A 304 -37.48 9.03 27.81
CA LEU A 304 -37.80 10.24 28.57
C LEU A 304 -39.28 10.62 28.41
N ASP A 305 -39.76 11.37 29.39
CA ASP A 305 -41.01 12.12 29.33
C ASP A 305 -40.64 13.61 29.27
N VAL A 306 -40.97 14.28 28.17
CA VAL A 306 -40.62 15.69 27.95
C VAL A 306 -41.78 16.41 27.31
N GLU A 307 -42.07 17.60 27.84
CA GLU A 307 -43.09 18.51 27.35
C GLU A 307 -42.45 19.86 27.01
N VAL A 308 -42.61 20.31 25.77
CA VAL A 308 -42.02 21.55 25.26
C VAL A 308 -43.14 22.50 24.89
N THR A 309 -43.34 23.51 25.74
CA THR A 309 -44.37 24.54 25.57
C THR A 309 -43.80 25.86 25.06
N GLY A 310 -44.66 26.66 24.43
CA GLY A 310 -44.29 27.97 23.89
C GLY A 310 -43.33 27.91 22.70
N THR A 311 -42.80 29.08 22.32
CA THR A 311 -41.90 29.20 21.17
C THR A 311 -40.49 28.78 21.53
N LYS A 312 -40.03 27.63 21.03
CA LYS A 312 -38.68 27.10 21.28
C LYS A 312 -37.95 26.78 19.97
N PHE A 313 -36.67 27.16 19.91
CA PHE A 313 -35.79 26.79 18.80
C PHE A 313 -35.21 25.39 19.01
N LEU A 314 -34.87 24.72 17.91
CA LEU A 314 -34.33 23.36 17.89
C LEU A 314 -33.19 23.16 18.90
N ARG A 315 -32.15 24.00 18.85
CA ARG A 315 -31.00 23.89 19.74
C ARG A 315 -31.38 24.12 21.21
N ASP A 316 -32.31 25.01 21.47
CA ASP A 316 -32.74 25.35 22.82
C ASP A 316 -33.40 24.11 23.45
N VAL A 317 -34.31 23.44 22.73
CA VAL A 317 -34.92 22.17 23.18
C VAL A 317 -33.87 21.07 23.40
N VAL A 318 -32.95 20.87 22.45
CA VAL A 318 -31.92 19.82 22.60
C VAL A 318 -31.03 20.10 23.81
N THR A 319 -30.65 21.35 24.04
CA THR A 319 -29.73 21.73 25.13
C THR A 319 -30.41 21.65 26.50
N GLU A 320 -31.67 22.08 26.59
CA GLU A 320 -32.41 22.16 27.85
C GLU A 320 -33.02 20.80 28.24
N GLU A 321 -33.57 20.05 27.28
CA GLU A 321 -34.38 18.86 27.57
C GLU A 321 -33.67 17.52 27.29
N ILE A 322 -32.67 17.49 26.40
CA ILE A 322 -32.05 16.23 25.97
C ILE A 322 -30.65 16.06 26.56
N VAL A 323 -29.76 17.04 26.35
CA VAL A 323 -28.35 16.98 26.76
C VAL A 323 -28.15 16.66 28.26
N PRO A 324 -28.96 17.15 29.21
CA PRO A 324 -28.79 16.81 30.63
C PRO A 324 -28.85 15.30 30.92
N HIS A 325 -29.60 14.53 30.11
CA HIS A 325 -29.74 13.09 30.26
C HIS A 325 -28.61 12.27 29.61
N LEU A 326 -27.68 12.94 28.92
CA LEU A 326 -26.58 12.33 28.16
C LEU A 326 -25.21 12.48 28.83
N VAL A 327 -25.10 13.37 29.83
CA VAL A 327 -23.83 13.69 30.53
C VAL A 327 -23.18 12.45 31.16
N ASN A 328 -23.98 11.55 31.73
CA ASN A 328 -23.48 10.29 32.34
C ASN A 328 -22.88 9.30 31.31
N GLN A 329 -22.91 9.61 30.02
CA GLN A 329 -22.28 8.82 28.96
C GLN A 329 -21.13 9.57 28.28
N ASP A 330 -20.74 10.70 28.85
CA ASP A 330 -19.82 11.70 28.30
C ASP A 330 -20.25 12.25 26.94
N ILE A 331 -21.56 12.19 26.63
CA ILE A 331 -22.08 12.75 25.40
C ILE A 331 -22.43 14.22 25.65
N THR A 332 -21.74 15.10 24.93
CA THR A 332 -21.90 16.56 25.05
C THR A 332 -22.43 17.17 23.76
N LEU A 333 -22.92 18.41 23.79
CA LEU A 333 -23.29 19.12 22.57
C LEU A 333 -22.02 19.64 21.87
N ALA A 334 -21.90 19.42 20.56
CA ALA A 334 -20.74 19.90 19.81
C ALA A 334 -20.67 21.44 19.78
N PRO A 335 -19.47 22.03 19.87
CA PRO A 335 -19.31 23.47 19.71
C PRO A 335 -19.72 23.89 18.29
N GLY A 336 -20.40 25.02 18.17
CA GLY A 336 -20.77 25.58 16.86
C GLY A 336 -22.03 25.00 16.22
N VAL A 337 -22.81 24.15 16.90
CA VAL A 337 -24.13 23.75 16.38
C VAL A 337 -25.04 24.99 16.21
N PRO A 338 -25.69 25.15 15.04
CA PRO A 338 -26.56 26.30 14.79
C PRO A 338 -27.77 26.28 15.71
N ARG A 339 -28.36 27.44 15.99
CA ARG A 339 -29.57 27.55 16.82
C ARG A 339 -30.77 26.78 16.23
N GLY A 340 -30.83 26.71 14.90
CA GLY A 340 -31.87 26.00 14.17
C GLY A 340 -33.19 26.77 14.10
N PRO A 341 -34.21 26.17 13.44
CA PRO A 341 -35.54 26.76 13.32
C PRO A 341 -36.36 26.63 14.60
N VAL A 342 -37.51 27.30 14.63
CA VAL A 342 -38.54 27.11 15.66
C VAL A 342 -39.20 25.73 15.45
N VAL A 343 -39.21 24.90 16.48
CA VAL A 343 -39.75 23.52 16.43
C VAL A 343 -41.00 23.33 17.29
N SER A 344 -41.19 24.19 18.29
CA SER A 344 -42.41 24.29 19.09
C SER A 344 -42.89 25.73 19.08
N SER A 345 -44.21 25.93 19.02
CA SER A 345 -44.89 27.23 19.09
C SER A 345 -46.22 27.07 19.80
N PRO A 346 -46.81 28.14 20.37
CA PRO A 346 -48.15 28.07 20.96
C PRO A 346 -49.17 27.44 20.01
N GLY A 347 -49.84 26.37 20.43
CA GLY A 347 -50.80 25.60 19.61
C GLY A 347 -50.18 24.50 18.73
N ALA A 348 -48.86 24.34 18.74
CA ALA A 348 -48.12 23.24 18.10
C ALA A 348 -47.02 22.72 19.04
N GLU A 349 -47.41 22.48 20.29
CA GLU A 349 -46.53 22.03 21.36
C GLU A 349 -46.07 20.59 21.15
N ILE A 350 -44.94 20.24 21.77
CA ILE A 350 -44.36 18.90 21.66
C ILE A 350 -44.52 18.19 22.99
N SER A 351 -45.08 16.99 22.95
CA SER A 351 -45.15 16.10 24.11
C SER A 351 -44.69 14.71 23.69
N TRP A 352 -43.65 14.23 24.36
CA TRP A 352 -43.15 12.88 24.22
C TRP A 352 -43.37 12.14 25.53
N VAL A 353 -44.07 11.02 25.46
CA VAL A 353 -44.37 10.15 26.62
C VAL A 353 -43.69 8.82 26.39
N LYS A 354 -42.74 8.48 27.26
CA LYS A 354 -41.90 7.29 27.22
C LYS A 354 -41.32 7.06 25.84
N GLU A 355 -40.77 8.12 25.25
CA GLU A 355 -40.17 8.07 23.93
C GLU A 355 -38.65 7.94 24.05
N SER A 356 -38.04 7.19 23.13
CA SER A 356 -36.58 7.06 23.14
C SER A 356 -35.91 8.39 22.78
N ILE A 357 -34.77 8.72 23.38
CA ILE A 357 -34.03 9.95 23.07
C ILE A 357 -33.69 10.00 21.57
N ALA A 358 -33.33 8.87 20.97
CA ALA A 358 -33.07 8.79 19.54
C ALA A 358 -34.30 9.22 18.71
N ARG A 359 -35.48 8.78 19.11
CA ARG A 359 -36.74 9.12 18.43
C ARG A 359 -37.18 10.56 18.68
N MET A 360 -36.93 11.10 19.87
CA MET A 360 -37.15 12.53 20.16
C MET A 360 -36.26 13.41 19.27
N LEU A 361 -34.97 13.08 19.17
CA LEU A 361 -34.03 13.76 18.26
C LEU A 361 -34.46 13.61 16.81
N ASP A 362 -34.93 12.43 16.41
CA ASP A 362 -35.46 12.19 15.07
C ASP A 362 -36.67 13.09 14.74
N ASP A 363 -37.63 13.23 15.66
CA ASP A 363 -38.80 14.11 15.51
C ASP A 363 -38.40 15.60 15.44
N LEU A 364 -37.51 16.03 16.34
CA LEU A 364 -36.97 17.39 16.34
C LEU A 364 -36.25 17.74 15.04
N MET A 365 -35.36 16.85 14.60
CA MET A 365 -34.61 17.02 13.37
C MET A 365 -35.50 16.98 12.15
N GLU A 366 -36.56 16.18 12.17
CA GLU A 366 -37.55 16.18 11.09
C GLU A 366 -38.29 17.52 11.00
N ARG A 367 -38.76 18.06 12.13
CA ARG A 367 -39.44 19.37 12.18
C ARG A 367 -38.53 20.50 11.71
N GLY A 368 -37.23 20.38 11.98
CA GLY A 368 -36.24 21.37 11.61
C GLY A 368 -35.58 21.17 10.25
N GLU A 369 -35.85 20.06 9.55
CA GLU A 369 -35.12 19.62 8.34
C GLU A 369 -33.60 19.48 8.55
N TYR A 370 -33.21 18.98 9.72
CA TYR A 370 -31.81 18.84 10.14
C TYR A 370 -31.40 17.38 10.23
N TYR A 371 -30.11 17.09 10.19
CA TYR A 371 -29.53 15.80 10.55
C TYR A 371 -28.96 15.86 11.95
N TRP A 372 -28.82 14.69 12.57
CA TRP A 372 -28.05 14.57 13.80
C TRP A 372 -27.18 13.33 13.78
N ARG A 373 -26.04 13.38 14.47
CA ARG A 373 -25.18 12.24 14.76
C ARG A 373 -24.38 12.47 16.03
N ILE A 374 -23.86 11.41 16.62
CA ILE A 374 -22.78 11.52 17.60
C ILE A 374 -21.47 11.35 16.85
N ASN A 375 -20.60 12.35 16.92
CA ASN A 375 -19.29 12.31 16.27
C ASN A 375 -18.29 11.47 17.08
N GLU A 376 -17.07 11.40 16.57
CA GLU A 376 -15.98 10.56 17.06
C GLU A 376 -15.41 11.03 18.41
N ASN A 377 -15.82 12.23 18.86
CA ASN A 377 -15.45 12.84 20.13
C ASN A 377 -16.57 12.74 21.18
N LYS A 378 -17.57 11.86 20.97
CA LYS A 378 -18.80 11.78 21.79
C LYS A 378 -19.58 13.10 21.82
N GLN A 379 -19.60 13.86 20.74
CA GLN A 379 -20.37 15.08 20.67
C GLN A 379 -21.60 14.90 19.78
N LEU A 380 -22.77 15.26 20.30
CA LEU A 380 -23.99 15.40 19.52
C LEU A 380 -23.84 16.60 18.58
N VAL A 381 -23.83 16.30 17.28
CA VAL A 381 -23.77 17.29 16.19
C VAL A 381 -25.12 17.24 15.47
N PHE A 382 -25.67 18.40 15.16
CA PHE A 382 -26.78 18.52 14.22
C PHE A 382 -26.64 19.77 13.36
N GLY A 383 -27.25 19.75 12.19
CA GLY A 383 -27.21 20.85 11.24
C GLY A 383 -28.13 20.63 10.05
N PRO A 384 -28.28 21.63 9.16
CA PRO A 384 -29.04 21.44 7.93
C PRO A 384 -28.34 20.42 7.05
N TYR A 385 -29.11 19.64 6.31
CA TYR A 385 -28.53 18.79 5.27
C TYR A 385 -27.88 19.66 4.18
N SER A 386 -26.86 19.12 3.51
CA SER A 386 -26.21 19.69 2.31
C SER A 386 -25.28 20.92 2.47
N VAL A 387 -25.02 21.39 3.70
CA VAL A 387 -24.10 22.55 3.88
C VAL A 387 -22.63 22.18 3.69
N GLN A 388 -22.24 20.94 4.02
CA GLN A 388 -20.86 20.50 3.89
C GLN A 388 -20.63 19.83 2.53
N ALA A 389 -19.69 20.36 1.74
CA ALA A 389 -19.30 19.76 0.46
C ALA A 389 -18.56 18.42 0.67
N ALA A 390 -18.77 17.46 -0.23
CA ALA A 390 -17.93 16.28 -0.35
C ALA A 390 -16.49 16.67 -0.78
N PRO A 391 -15.47 15.84 -0.50
CA PRO A 391 -14.07 16.16 -0.78
C PRO A 391 -13.77 16.48 -2.24
N SER A 392 -14.44 15.80 -3.16
CA SER A 392 -14.25 15.99 -4.59
C SER A 392 -15.56 15.92 -5.37
N VAL A 393 -15.51 16.48 -6.57
CA VAL A 393 -16.60 16.45 -7.55
C VAL A 393 -16.56 15.11 -8.28
N LEU A 394 -17.71 14.45 -8.41
CA LEU A 394 -17.87 13.29 -9.29
C LEU A 394 -17.96 13.78 -10.74
N GLN A 395 -16.96 13.51 -11.56
CA GLN A 395 -16.87 14.06 -12.92
C GLN A 395 -16.30 13.04 -13.92
N GLU A 396 -16.60 13.18 -15.21
CA GLU A 396 -16.27 12.15 -16.21
C GLU A 396 -14.78 11.78 -16.27
N SER A 397 -13.90 12.75 -16.02
CA SER A 397 -12.45 12.52 -15.97
C SER A 397 -12.00 11.62 -14.82
N ASN A 398 -12.80 11.46 -13.75
CA ASN A 398 -12.50 10.60 -12.61
C ASN A 398 -13.40 9.33 -12.54
N VAL A 399 -14.31 9.14 -13.49
CA VAL A 399 -15.14 7.92 -13.53
C VAL A 399 -14.28 6.67 -13.71
N LEU A 400 -13.19 6.72 -14.47
CA LEU A 400 -12.29 5.57 -14.65
C LEU A 400 -11.52 5.21 -13.36
N SER A 401 -11.23 6.18 -12.50
CA SER A 401 -10.69 5.90 -11.16
C SER A 401 -11.74 5.34 -10.19
N MET A 402 -13.02 5.48 -10.52
CA MET A 402 -14.15 5.04 -9.70
C MET A 402 -14.66 3.68 -10.17
N GLN A 403 -14.14 2.64 -9.53
CA GLN A 403 -14.22 1.26 -10.00
C GLN A 403 -15.64 0.69 -10.18
N THR A 404 -16.67 1.30 -9.57
CA THR A 404 -18.03 0.74 -9.48
C THR A 404 -19.16 1.75 -9.69
N LEU A 405 -18.96 2.77 -10.53
CA LEU A 405 -20.02 3.75 -10.80
C LEU A 405 -21.31 3.06 -11.28
N LYS A 406 -22.39 3.31 -10.55
CA LYS A 406 -23.74 2.85 -10.85
C LYS A 406 -24.70 4.01 -10.67
N ILE A 407 -25.52 4.24 -11.69
CA ILE A 407 -26.58 5.24 -11.68
C ILE A 407 -27.90 4.48 -11.78
N ASN A 408 -28.80 4.70 -10.83
CA ASN A 408 -30.11 4.06 -10.78
C ASN A 408 -31.20 5.12 -10.70
N LYS A 409 -32.11 5.11 -11.68
CA LYS A 409 -33.34 5.89 -11.66
C LYS A 409 -34.48 4.91 -11.38
N THR A 410 -35.29 5.20 -10.36
CA THR A 410 -36.46 4.36 -10.03
C THR A 410 -37.73 5.19 -10.00
N GLN A 411 -38.78 4.64 -10.60
CA GLN A 411 -40.14 5.17 -10.58
C GLN A 411 -41.01 4.54 -9.48
N GLU A 412 -40.48 3.59 -8.71
CA GLU A 412 -41.25 2.79 -7.74
C GLU A 412 -41.98 3.64 -6.68
N ASP A 413 -41.33 4.71 -6.23
CA ASP A 413 -41.90 5.64 -5.24
C ASP A 413 -42.41 6.95 -5.88
N TYR A 414 -42.34 7.09 -7.21
CA TYR A 414 -42.67 8.30 -7.93
C TYR A 414 -44.18 8.45 -8.16
N ALA A 415 -44.68 9.68 -7.99
CA ALA A 415 -46.06 10.04 -8.30
C ALA A 415 -46.13 11.55 -8.61
N ASN A 416 -46.60 11.89 -9.80
CA ASN A 416 -46.88 13.28 -10.19
C ASN A 416 -48.34 13.69 -9.89
N GLN A 417 -49.15 12.76 -9.36
CA GLN A 417 -50.46 13.02 -8.80
C GLN A 417 -50.66 12.26 -7.49
N VAL A 418 -51.09 12.96 -6.44
CA VAL A 418 -51.42 12.36 -5.15
C VAL A 418 -52.88 12.61 -4.80
N ILE A 419 -53.55 11.55 -4.35
CA ILE A 419 -54.94 11.56 -3.91
C ILE A 419 -54.99 11.07 -2.45
N ILE A 420 -55.49 11.92 -1.56
CA ILE A 420 -55.76 11.58 -0.16
C ILE A 420 -57.26 11.36 0.00
N VAL A 421 -57.62 10.15 0.40
CA VAL A 421 -59.01 9.81 0.73
C VAL A 421 -59.18 9.86 2.24
N GLY A 422 -59.78 10.94 2.72
CA GLY A 422 -60.07 11.22 4.11
C GLY A 422 -61.26 10.43 4.68
N GLY A 423 -61.57 10.71 5.94
CA GLY A 423 -62.81 10.29 6.58
C GLY A 423 -64.03 11.07 6.09
N ARG A 424 -65.19 10.82 6.70
CA ARG A 424 -66.38 11.66 6.50
C ARG A 424 -66.27 12.94 7.33
N ASN A 425 -66.56 14.09 6.73
CA ASN A 425 -66.67 15.38 7.44
C ASN A 425 -67.95 15.42 8.32
N ASP A 426 -68.15 16.53 9.03
CA ASP A 426 -69.30 16.74 9.93
C ASP A 426 -70.66 16.71 9.21
N GLN A 427 -70.66 16.82 7.88
CA GLN A 427 -71.84 16.74 7.02
C GLN A 427 -72.06 15.33 6.44
N GLY A 428 -71.23 14.36 6.82
CA GLY A 428 -71.31 12.97 6.35
C GLY A 428 -70.70 12.71 4.97
N ASN A 429 -70.15 13.73 4.31
CA ASN A 429 -69.51 13.65 2.99
C ASN A 429 -68.08 13.13 3.11
N ARG A 430 -67.64 12.32 2.15
CA ARG A 430 -66.25 11.84 2.10
C ARG A 430 -65.33 12.99 1.68
N VAL A 431 -64.23 13.14 2.41
CA VAL A 431 -63.20 14.16 2.12
C VAL A 431 -62.17 13.58 1.15
N GLU A 432 -61.84 14.31 0.09
CA GLU A 432 -60.84 13.88 -0.89
C GLU A 432 -59.95 15.06 -1.30
N GLY A 433 -58.66 15.03 -0.94
CA GLY A 433 -57.68 16.05 -1.34
C GLY A 433 -56.81 15.56 -2.49
N THR A 434 -56.60 16.39 -3.51
CA THR A 434 -55.74 16.05 -4.66
C THR A 434 -54.65 17.10 -4.86
N ALA A 435 -53.44 16.65 -5.18
CA ALA A 435 -52.34 17.49 -5.62
C ALA A 435 -51.75 16.91 -6.91
N THR A 436 -51.47 17.75 -7.91
CA THR A 436 -50.89 17.31 -9.20
C THR A 436 -49.78 18.27 -9.63
N ASP A 437 -48.67 17.71 -10.10
CA ASP A 437 -47.60 18.44 -10.77
C ASP A 437 -47.79 18.34 -12.30
N LEU A 438 -48.40 19.37 -12.88
CA LEU A 438 -48.76 19.37 -14.30
C LEU A 438 -47.54 19.45 -15.23
N ASP A 439 -46.44 20.07 -14.78
CA ASP A 439 -45.23 20.16 -15.59
C ASP A 439 -44.54 18.81 -15.66
N GLU A 440 -44.51 18.09 -14.55
CA GLU A 440 -43.98 16.74 -14.50
C GLU A 440 -44.89 15.73 -15.25
N VAL A 441 -46.21 15.86 -15.20
CA VAL A 441 -47.14 15.07 -16.05
C VAL A 441 -46.85 15.30 -17.54
N ARG A 442 -46.63 16.55 -17.95
CA ARG A 442 -46.24 16.87 -19.34
C ARG A 442 -44.89 16.27 -19.70
N ALA A 443 -43.92 16.33 -18.81
CA ALA A 443 -42.60 15.75 -19.01
C ALA A 443 -42.66 14.22 -19.18
N ARG A 444 -43.45 13.52 -18.36
CA ARG A 444 -43.65 12.06 -18.52
C ARG A 444 -44.39 11.73 -19.79
N ARG A 445 -45.45 12.47 -20.10
CA ARG A 445 -46.22 12.28 -21.34
C ARG A 445 -45.35 12.39 -22.59
N ALA A 446 -44.37 13.29 -22.60
CA ALA A 446 -43.43 13.43 -23.71
C ALA A 446 -42.47 12.24 -23.88
N VAL A 447 -42.15 11.53 -22.79
CA VAL A 447 -41.20 10.39 -22.79
C VAL A 447 -41.90 9.05 -22.96
N GLU A 448 -42.99 8.83 -22.23
CA GLU A 448 -43.67 7.54 -22.09
C GLU A 448 -44.84 7.38 -23.07
N GLY A 449 -45.34 8.48 -23.65
CA GLY A 449 -46.62 8.51 -24.34
C GLY A 449 -47.81 8.49 -23.36
N GLY A 450 -49.04 8.44 -23.89
CA GLY A 450 -50.25 8.35 -23.06
C GLY A 450 -50.65 9.65 -22.37
N ASP A 451 -51.12 9.55 -21.12
CA ASP A 451 -51.53 10.68 -20.27
C ASP A 451 -50.39 11.23 -19.39
N GLY A 452 -49.32 10.44 -19.18
CA GLY A 452 -48.17 10.78 -18.35
C GLY A 452 -48.50 10.82 -16.85
N VAL A 453 -49.62 10.23 -16.41
CA VAL A 453 -50.10 10.32 -15.02
C VAL A 453 -49.59 9.14 -14.20
N HIS A 454 -48.90 9.44 -13.10
CA HIS A 454 -48.44 8.49 -12.09
C HIS A 454 -49.09 8.83 -10.76
N GLN A 455 -50.04 7.99 -10.34
CA GLN A 455 -50.89 8.23 -9.17
C GLN A 455 -50.40 7.51 -7.93
N TYR A 456 -50.44 8.23 -6.80
CA TYR A 456 -50.35 7.65 -5.47
C TYR A 456 -51.62 7.94 -4.67
N LEU A 457 -52.25 6.90 -4.13
CA LEU A 457 -53.46 6.99 -3.34
C LEU A 457 -53.17 6.55 -1.90
N GLU A 458 -53.55 7.39 -0.94
CA GLU A 458 -53.43 7.09 0.49
C GLU A 458 -54.76 7.36 1.21
N ARG A 459 -55.13 6.45 2.13
CA ARG A 459 -56.36 6.55 2.93
C ARG A 459 -56.02 6.97 4.35
N ARG A 460 -56.66 8.04 4.84
CA ARG A 460 -56.46 8.61 6.19
C ARG A 460 -57.79 8.99 6.81
N ASN A 461 -58.41 8.05 7.53
CA ASN A 461 -59.75 8.22 8.08
C ASN A 461 -59.84 9.30 9.16
N GLU A 462 -58.71 9.65 9.76
CA GLU A 462 -58.52 10.72 10.74
C GLU A 462 -58.66 12.12 10.15
N ILE A 463 -58.40 12.29 8.85
CA ILE A 463 -58.55 13.60 8.18
C ILE A 463 -60.03 13.84 7.89
N LYS A 464 -60.57 14.93 8.45
CA LYS A 464 -62.00 15.29 8.35
C LYS A 464 -62.28 16.54 7.55
N THR A 465 -61.24 17.24 7.07
CA THR A 465 -61.39 18.50 6.34
C THR A 465 -60.68 18.47 4.99
N GLN A 466 -61.27 19.13 4.00
CA GLN A 466 -60.74 19.23 2.64
C GLN A 466 -59.37 19.90 2.62
N THR A 467 -59.24 21.03 3.31
CA THR A 467 -58.00 21.80 3.41
C THR A 467 -56.85 20.97 3.99
N GLU A 468 -57.12 20.14 5.00
CA GLU A 468 -56.11 19.25 5.57
C GLU A 468 -55.73 18.13 4.60
N ALA A 469 -56.70 17.53 3.90
CA ALA A 469 -56.43 16.50 2.89
C ALA A 469 -55.57 17.04 1.73
N GLU A 470 -55.85 18.24 1.24
CA GLU A 470 -55.06 18.92 0.19
C GLU A 470 -53.65 19.28 0.67
N ARG A 471 -53.51 19.79 1.89
CA ARG A 471 -52.21 20.08 2.50
C ARG A 471 -51.36 18.81 2.62
N VAL A 472 -51.97 17.70 3.03
CA VAL A 472 -51.29 16.40 3.09
C VAL A 472 -50.93 15.93 1.69
N ALA A 473 -51.85 16.00 0.72
CA ALA A 473 -51.61 15.62 -0.67
C ALA A 473 -50.42 16.40 -1.28
N GLN A 474 -50.36 17.72 -1.09
CA GLN A 474 -49.24 18.55 -1.51
C GLN A 474 -47.95 18.15 -0.82
N GLY A 475 -48.01 17.86 0.49
CA GLY A 475 -46.86 17.37 1.23
C GLY A 475 -46.33 16.04 0.69
N ILE A 476 -47.18 15.12 0.24
CA ILE A 476 -46.76 13.87 -0.39
C ILE A 476 -46.22 14.10 -1.80
N LEU A 477 -46.90 14.94 -2.60
CA LEU A 477 -46.49 15.26 -3.96
C LEU A 477 -45.09 15.89 -3.97
N ARG A 478 -44.77 16.78 -3.02
CA ARG A 478 -43.42 17.31 -2.88
C ARG A 478 -42.34 16.24 -2.64
N ARG A 479 -42.71 15.08 -2.07
CA ARG A 479 -41.80 13.94 -1.81
C ARG A 479 -41.68 12.99 -2.99
N ARG A 480 -42.79 12.71 -3.67
CA ARG A 480 -42.91 11.70 -4.73
C ARG A 480 -42.90 12.28 -6.14
N GLY A 481 -43.05 13.60 -6.27
CA GLY A 481 -43.22 14.32 -7.53
C GLY A 481 -41.97 14.37 -8.42
N GLN A 482 -40.84 13.83 -7.96
CA GLN A 482 -39.62 13.77 -8.74
C GLN A 482 -39.05 12.36 -8.75
N ILE A 483 -38.62 11.90 -9.92
CA ILE A 483 -37.89 10.64 -10.05
C ILE A 483 -36.57 10.77 -9.30
N VAL A 484 -36.36 9.83 -8.38
CA VAL A 484 -35.15 9.81 -7.57
C VAL A 484 -34.03 9.15 -8.37
N THR A 485 -32.93 9.88 -8.57
CA THR A 485 -31.67 9.29 -9.02
C THR A 485 -30.83 8.92 -7.82
N ARG A 486 -30.37 7.67 -7.77
CA ARG A 486 -29.34 7.19 -6.84
C ARG A 486 -28.06 6.92 -7.60
N ILE A 487 -26.96 7.43 -7.06
CA ILE A 487 -25.61 7.19 -7.57
C ILE A 487 -24.85 6.42 -6.52
N SER A 488 -24.12 5.39 -6.93
CA SER A 488 -23.15 4.72 -6.08
C SER A 488 -21.84 4.49 -6.79
N PHE A 489 -20.73 4.67 -6.10
CA PHE A 489 -19.39 4.45 -6.64
C PHE A 489 -18.43 4.10 -5.51
N ALA A 490 -17.26 3.56 -5.87
CA ALA A 490 -16.17 3.33 -4.95
C ALA A 490 -14.96 4.21 -5.28
N THR A 491 -14.31 4.74 -4.24
CA THR A 491 -13.09 5.54 -4.32
C THR A 491 -12.15 5.20 -3.18
N ASP A 492 -10.86 5.44 -3.38
CA ASP A 492 -9.82 5.31 -2.36
C ASP A 492 -9.46 6.70 -1.76
N GLU A 493 -10.15 7.77 -2.21
CA GLU A 493 -10.05 9.13 -1.67
C GLU A 493 -10.78 9.27 -0.33
N ASP A 494 -10.14 9.91 0.63
CA ASP A 494 -10.60 10.11 2.00
C ASP A 494 -11.47 11.36 2.18
N GLY A 495 -12.05 11.53 3.37
CA GLY A 495 -12.84 12.72 3.75
C GLY A 495 -14.35 12.63 3.45
N TYR A 496 -14.82 11.57 2.78
CA TYR A 496 -16.24 11.35 2.54
C TYR A 496 -16.99 11.05 3.84
N GLN A 497 -18.13 11.70 4.03
CA GLN A 497 -19.01 11.52 5.19
C GLN A 497 -20.47 11.56 4.76
N VAL A 498 -21.31 10.86 5.52
CA VAL A 498 -22.75 10.91 5.32
C VAL A 498 -23.29 12.31 5.65
N GLY A 499 -24.24 12.81 4.86
CA GLY A 499 -24.79 14.16 5.02
C GLY A 499 -24.10 15.24 4.17
N GLN A 500 -22.95 14.94 3.56
CA GLN A 500 -22.28 15.85 2.64
C GLN A 500 -23.04 15.99 1.30
N ASN A 501 -22.89 17.16 0.68
CA ASN A 501 -23.33 17.44 -0.68
C ASN A 501 -22.25 17.05 -1.69
N LEU A 502 -22.49 16.00 -2.44
CA LEU A 502 -21.69 15.55 -3.58
C LEU A 502 -22.12 16.32 -4.83
N THR A 503 -21.20 17.06 -5.43
CA THR A 503 -21.43 17.64 -6.76
C THR A 503 -21.16 16.58 -7.81
N VAL A 504 -22.11 16.38 -8.72
CA VAL A 504 -22.04 15.42 -9.83
C VAL A 504 -22.06 16.19 -11.15
N ASN A 505 -21.09 15.90 -12.01
CA ASN A 505 -20.92 16.49 -13.32
C ASN A 505 -20.63 15.38 -14.35
N LEU A 506 -21.68 14.65 -14.73
CA LEU A 506 -21.67 13.53 -15.67
C LEU A 506 -22.61 13.80 -16.86
N PRO A 507 -22.34 14.86 -17.67
CA PRO A 507 -23.25 15.30 -18.74
C PRO A 507 -23.51 14.22 -19.81
N THR A 508 -22.52 13.40 -20.16
CA THR A 508 -22.65 12.27 -21.10
C THR A 508 -23.62 11.21 -20.59
N TYR A 509 -23.74 11.08 -19.27
CA TYR A 509 -24.69 10.15 -18.62
C TYR A 509 -26.02 10.81 -18.24
N GLY A 510 -26.20 12.09 -18.61
CA GLY A 510 -27.40 12.87 -18.31
C GLY A 510 -27.58 13.19 -16.82
N GLU A 511 -26.51 13.15 -16.03
CA GLU A 511 -26.55 13.43 -14.59
C GLU A 511 -25.63 14.59 -14.24
N THR A 512 -26.23 15.75 -13.96
CA THR A 512 -25.52 16.91 -13.44
C THR A 512 -26.32 17.52 -12.30
N GLY A 513 -25.68 17.81 -11.17
CA GLY A 513 -26.32 18.47 -10.05
C GLY A 513 -25.76 18.07 -8.69
N SER A 514 -26.45 18.51 -7.65
CA SER A 514 -26.13 18.20 -6.26
C SER A 514 -26.77 16.87 -5.84
N PHE A 515 -26.05 16.08 -5.05
CA PHE A 515 -26.51 14.81 -4.51
C PHE A 515 -26.15 14.72 -3.03
N LEU A 516 -27.07 14.26 -2.18
CA LEU A 516 -26.79 14.03 -0.77
C LEU A 516 -26.24 12.62 -0.55
N ILE A 517 -25.11 12.50 0.13
CA ILE A 517 -24.57 11.19 0.54
C ILE A 517 -25.47 10.60 1.63
N GLU A 518 -26.14 9.48 1.32
CA GLU A 518 -27.10 8.82 2.22
C GLU A 518 -26.53 7.63 3.00
N ARG A 519 -25.50 6.99 2.44
CA ARG A 519 -24.81 5.86 3.06
C ARG A 519 -23.35 5.82 2.63
N LEU A 520 -22.49 5.49 3.57
CA LEU A 520 -21.07 5.28 3.37
C LEU A 520 -20.69 3.88 3.88
N THR A 521 -19.96 3.12 3.09
CA THR A 521 -19.29 1.90 3.55
C THR A 521 -17.79 2.07 3.40
N ILE A 522 -17.03 1.84 4.46
CA ILE A 522 -15.57 1.89 4.44
C ILE A 522 -15.07 0.46 4.61
N ARG A 523 -14.18 0.02 3.74
CA ARG A 523 -13.53 -1.29 3.83
C ARG A 523 -12.03 -1.13 3.87
N ASP A 524 -11.38 -1.93 4.70
CA ASP A 524 -9.94 -2.07 4.65
C ASP A 524 -9.55 -2.98 3.47
N LEU A 525 -8.71 -2.49 2.57
CA LEU A 525 -8.17 -3.27 1.45
C LEU A 525 -6.79 -3.86 1.72
N SER A 526 -6.23 -3.65 2.91
CA SER A 526 -4.83 -3.86 3.35
C SER A 526 -3.98 -2.58 3.34
N ARG A 527 -3.02 -2.52 4.28
CA ARG A 527 -2.00 -1.45 4.42
C ARG A 527 -2.58 -0.04 4.61
N GLY A 528 -3.63 0.05 5.44
CA GLY A 528 -4.21 1.36 5.77
C GLY A 528 -4.89 2.07 4.61
N LYS A 529 -5.18 1.38 3.50
CA LYS A 529 -5.91 1.97 2.36
C LYS A 529 -7.40 1.68 2.49
N PRO A 530 -8.19 2.61 3.06
CA PRO A 530 -9.63 2.48 3.05
C PRO A 530 -10.15 2.60 1.63
N ARG A 531 -11.15 1.78 1.31
CA ARG A 531 -12.04 2.02 0.18
C ARG A 531 -13.39 2.46 0.67
N TYR A 532 -13.81 3.60 0.17
CA TYR A 532 -15.11 4.19 0.42
C TYR A 532 -16.05 3.76 -0.69
N THR A 533 -17.19 3.19 -0.32
CA THR A 533 -18.35 3.00 -1.21
C THR A 533 -19.41 4.00 -0.81
N ILE A 534 -19.66 4.95 -1.69
CA ILE A 534 -20.59 6.05 -1.49
C ILE A 534 -21.93 5.66 -2.12
N HIS A 535 -23.02 5.95 -1.42
CA HIS A 535 -24.36 5.97 -2.00
C HIS A 535 -24.95 7.37 -1.79
N ALA A 536 -25.33 8.03 -2.88
CA ALA A 536 -25.84 9.38 -2.89
C ALA A 536 -27.15 9.49 -3.66
N ARG A 537 -27.96 10.50 -3.33
CA ARG A 537 -29.31 10.72 -3.85
C ARG A 537 -29.47 12.13 -4.40
N SER A 538 -30.18 12.29 -5.53
CA SER A 538 -30.40 13.57 -6.19
C SER A 538 -31.04 14.64 -5.30
N ALA A 539 -30.55 15.88 -5.43
CA ALA A 539 -30.93 17.03 -4.63
C ALA A 539 -32.40 17.47 -4.76
N GLY A 540 -33.11 17.08 -5.80
CA GLY A 540 -34.54 17.38 -5.95
C GLY A 540 -35.41 16.95 -4.75
N VAL A 541 -34.96 15.91 -4.02
CA VAL A 541 -35.59 15.40 -2.79
C VAL A 541 -35.15 16.18 -1.53
N LEU A 542 -34.11 17.03 -1.60
CA LEU A 542 -33.56 17.74 -0.44
C LEU A 542 -34.53 18.77 0.16
N GLN A 543 -35.49 19.29 -0.63
CA GLN A 543 -36.53 20.19 -0.12
C GLN A 543 -37.52 19.52 0.86
N ASN A 544 -37.42 18.20 1.09
CA ASN A 544 -38.31 17.46 2.02
C ASN A 544 -37.56 16.36 2.79
N LEU A 545 -36.28 16.58 3.10
CA LEU A 545 -35.42 15.50 3.58
C LEU A 545 -35.82 14.96 4.96
N GLY A 546 -36.38 15.81 5.84
CA GLY A 546 -36.91 15.38 7.14
C GLY A 546 -37.94 14.26 7.00
N THR A 547 -38.83 14.37 6.01
CA THR A 547 -39.88 13.37 5.76
C THR A 547 -39.37 12.13 5.05
N TYR A 548 -38.35 12.25 4.19
CA TYR A 548 -37.70 11.07 3.61
C TYR A 548 -37.04 10.20 4.69
N ILE A 549 -36.42 10.82 5.69
CA ILE A 549 -35.77 10.09 6.79
C ILE A 549 -36.80 9.41 7.69
N ARG A 550 -37.99 10.01 7.88
CA ARG A 550 -39.12 9.33 8.52
C ARG A 550 -39.50 8.05 7.78
N ASP A 551 -39.58 8.07 6.45
CA ASP A 551 -39.96 6.89 5.68
C ASP A 551 -38.86 5.81 5.68
N LEU A 552 -37.58 6.19 5.68
CA LEU A 552 -36.47 5.27 5.92
C LEU A 552 -36.57 4.56 7.28
N LYS A 553 -37.08 5.26 8.30
CA LYS A 553 -37.24 4.74 9.66
C LYS A 553 -38.50 3.88 9.81
N LYS A 554 -39.51 4.05 8.96
CA LYS A 554 -40.76 3.27 8.96
C LYS A 554 -40.71 1.95 8.17
N LYS A 555 -39.74 1.78 7.26
CA LYS A 555 -39.57 0.55 6.44
C LYS A 555 -38.84 -0.59 7.20
N GLN A 556 -38.73 -0.52 8.52
CA GLN A 556 -38.26 -1.58 9.43
C GLN A 556 -39.33 -1.81 10.50
#